data_AF-A0A847WGA5-F1
#
_entry.id   AF-A0A847WGA5-F1
#
_cell.length_a   1.000
_cell.length_b   1.000
_cell.length_c   1.000
_cell.angle_alpha   90.00
_cell.angle_beta   90.00
_cell.angle_gamma   90.00
#
_symmetry.space_group_name_H-M   'P 1'
#
loop_
_entity.id
_entity.type
_entity.pdbx_description
1 polymer ?
#
loop_
_entity_poly.entity_id
_entity_poly.type
_entity_poly.pdbx_seq_one_letter_code
_entity_poly.pdbx_strand_id
1 'polypeptide(L)' 'MNQVLDLNNKRVFDISDDKKTLELRRKNCITTVSANPDGTFNISHKKVNQ' A
#
# COMPACT_ATOMS: atom_id res chain seq x y z
N MET A 1 -5.37 2.26 -9.09
CA MET A 1 -4.26 1.71 -8.27
C MET A 1 -3.27 1.03 -9.20
N ASN A 2 -2.03 1.52 -9.22
CA ASN A 2 -0.96 1.05 -10.08
C ASN A 2 0.01 0.17 -9.28
N GLN A 3 0.39 -0.97 -9.84
CA GLN A 3 1.34 -1.88 -9.18
C GLN A 3 2.76 -1.33 -9.30
N VAL A 4 3.48 -1.30 -8.19
CA VAL A 4 4.92 -1.01 -8.16
C VAL A 4 5.67 -2.33 -8.03
N LEU A 5 6.62 -2.53 -8.95
CA LEU A 5 7.44 -3.73 -9.03
C LEU A 5 8.85 -3.46 -8.52
N ASP A 6 9.52 -4.49 -7.99
CA ASP A 6 10.95 -4.46 -7.70
C ASP A 6 11.79 -4.66 -8.97
N LEU A 7 13.12 -4.70 -8.80
CA LEU A 7 14.07 -4.97 -9.89
C LEU A 7 13.91 -6.37 -10.51
N ASN A 8 13.18 -7.27 -9.87
CA ASN A 8 12.89 -8.63 -10.33
C ASN A 8 11.46 -8.77 -10.89
N ASN A 9 10.77 -7.66 -11.19
CA ASN A 9 9.37 -7.62 -11.64
C ASN A 9 8.37 -8.24 -10.64
N LYS A 10 8.72 -8.32 -9.35
CA LYS A 10 7.81 -8.78 -8.30
C LYS A 10 7.06 -7.59 -7.71
N ARG A 11 5.76 -7.76 -7.51
CA ARG A 11 4.91 -6.74 -6.89
C ARG A 11 5.34 -6.47 -5.45
N VAL A 12 5.57 -5.19 -5.13
CA VAL A 12 5.95 -4.72 -3.79
C VAL A 12 4.75 -4.08 -3.10
N PHE A 13 4.11 -3.11 -3.75
CA PHE A 13 2.92 -2.41 -3.26
C PHE A 13 2.12 -1.85 -4.44
N ASP A 14 0.88 -1.45 -4.18
CA ASP A 14 0.11 -0.65 -5.13
C ASP A 14 0.06 0.79 -4.66
N ILE A 15 0.12 1.71 -5.60
CA ILE A 15 -0.06 3.13 -5.34
C ILE A 15 -1.41 3.58 -5.90
N SER A 16 -2.16 4.39 -5.13
CA SER A 16 -3.38 5.03 -5.62
C SER A 16 -3.07 5.99 -6.78
N ASP A 17 -4.07 6.27 -7.61
CA ASP A 17 -3.86 7.07 -8.83
C ASP A 17 -3.49 8.53 -8.50
N ASP A 18 -3.92 9.01 -7.32
CA ASP A 18 -3.54 10.30 -6.75
C ASP A 18 -2.15 10.31 -6.07
N LYS A 19 -1.45 9.17 -6.04
CA LYS A 19 -0.13 8.96 -5.42
C LYS A 19 -0.06 9.24 -3.92
N LYS A 20 -1.21 9.28 -3.22
CA LYS A 20 -1.26 9.59 -1.78
C LYS A 20 -1.32 8.37 -0.88
N THR A 21 -1.74 7.24 -1.43
CA THR A 21 -1.99 6.01 -0.67
C THR A 21 -1.19 4.85 -1.25
N LEU A 22 -0.51 4.13 -0.37
CA LEU A 22 0.23 2.92 -0.67
C LEU A 22 -0.50 1.73 -0.03
N GLU A 23 -0.69 0.66 -0.79
CA GLU A 23 -1.31 -0.57 -0.31
C GLU A 23 -0.31 -1.73 -0.42
N LEU A 24 0.02 -2.32 0.72
CA LEU A 24 0.84 -3.52 0.80
C LEU A 24 -0.07 -4.72 1.07
N ARG A 25 0.01 -5.72 0.21
CA ARG A 25 -0.71 -6.98 0.39
C ARG A 25 0.25 -8.08 0.81
N ARG A 26 0.05 -8.64 2.00
CA ARG A 26 0.81 -9.79 2.49
C ARG A 26 -0.15 -10.86 3.03
N LYS A 27 -0.26 -11.97 2.30
CA LYS A 27 -1.22 -13.06 2.59
C LYS A 27 -2.65 -12.49 2.71
N ASN A 28 -3.30 -12.68 3.86
CA ASN A 28 -4.65 -12.19 4.18
C ASN A 28 -4.65 -10.84 4.92
N CYS A 29 -3.55 -10.09 4.86
CA CYS A 29 -3.45 -8.77 5.46
C CYS A 29 -3.18 -7.73 4.37
N ILE A 30 -3.98 -6.67 4.39
CA ILE A 30 -3.76 -5.45 3.63
C ILE A 30 -3.30 -4.39 4.63
N THR A 31 -2.12 -3.82 4.38
CA THR A 31 -1.64 -2.63 5.09
C THR A 31 -1.78 -1.44 4.16
N THR A 32 -2.48 -0.41 4.60
CA THR A 32 -2.64 0.84 3.85
C THR A 32 -1.87 1.94 4.56
N VAL A 33 -1.04 2.66 3.81
CA VAL A 33 -0.21 3.78 4.30
C VAL A 33 -0.57 5.03 3.50
N SER A 34 -0.88 6.13 4.17
CA SER A 34 -1.10 7.42 3.52
C SER A 34 -0.34 8.53 4.23
N ALA A 35 0.26 9.45 3.46
CA ALA A 35 0.96 10.60 4.01
C ALA A 35 -0.03 11.69 4.43
N ASN A 36 0.13 12.22 5.64
CA ASN A 36 -0.65 13.34 6.15
C ASN A 36 0.06 14.67 5.80
N PRO A 37 -0.68 15.80 5.74
CA PRO A 37 -0.08 17.11 5.47
C PRO A 37 0.94 17.57 6.52
N ASP A 38 0.88 17.03 7.74
CA ASP A 38 1.81 17.33 8.85
C ASP A 38 3.14 16.57 8.76
N GLY A 39 3.35 15.79 7.71
CA GLY A 39 4.56 14.98 7.51
C GLY A 39 4.54 13.64 8.24
N THR A 40 3.45 13.28 8.90
CA THR A 40 3.27 11.94 9.50
C THR A 40 2.64 10.97 8.51
N PHE A 41 2.60 9.68 8.87
CA PHE A 41 1.90 8.65 8.10
C PHE A 41 0.74 8.09 8.90
N ASN A 42 -0.42 8.00 8.25
CA ASN A 42 -1.50 7.16 8.73
C ASN A 42 -1.29 5.73 8.22
N ILE A 43 -1.26 4.76 9.13
CA ILE A 43 -1.04 3.34 8.82
C ILE A 43 -2.21 2.54 9.36
N SER A 44 -2.84 1.74 8.52
CA SER A 44 -3.94 0.86 8.92
C SER A 44 -3.73 -0.56 8.40
N HIS A 45 -4.27 -1.52 9.15
CA HIS A 45 -4.19 -2.94 8.82
C HIS A 45 -5.60 -3.53 8.73
N LYS A 46 -5.88 -4.22 7.64
CA LYS A 46 -7.14 -4.92 7.42
C LYS A 46 -6.86 -6.37 7.11
N LYS A 47 -7.43 -7.26 7.92
CA LYS A 47 -7.49 -8.68 7.59
C LYS A 47 -8.60 -8.90 6.56
N VAL A 48 -8.26 -9.52 5.44
CA VAL A 48 -9.21 -9.90 4.40
C VAL A 48 -9.45 -11.39 4.54
N ASN A 49 -10.64 -11.77 5.00
CA ASN A 49 -11.04 -13.17 4.91
C ASN A 49 -11.25 -13.47 3.42
N GLN A 50 -10.51 -14.47 2.92
CA GLN A 50 -10.62 -14.97 1.56
C GLN A 50 -11.93 -15.72 1.37
#